data_AF-A0A0F8Z1H2-F1
#
_entry.id   AF-A0A0F8Z1H2-F1
#
_cell.length_a   1.000
_cell.length_b   1.000
_cell.length_c   1.000
_cell.angle_alpha   90.00
_cell.angle_beta   90.00
_cell.angle_gamma   90.00
#
_symmetry.space_group_name_H-M   'P 1'
#
loop_
_entity.id
_entity.type
_entity.pdbx_description
1 polymer ?
#
loop_
_entity_poly.entity_id
_entity_poly.type
_entity_poly.pdbx_seq_one_letter_code
_entity_poly.pdbx_strand_id
1 'polypeptide(L)'
;HTVTEYFIKKAGTILLMDCPCRTANVCENHDVKLGCTWLGKGASKIDLSRWPGAHIASKEEDLERERLAYENGLVPHLGKLRSDAVIYRVLDFEDQFMSICHCCSCCCVVSLMKYGPAFIRKMVKRMEGVEVRVNSDICVGCGECFKVCIYDGLKMKKNKTMINQENCMGCGRCERVCPNKAITISIDDYGRIDELIARFESRVDIT
;
A
#
# COMPACT_ATOMS: atom_id res chain seq x y z
N HIS A 1 12.05 -8.20 7.97
CA HIS A 1 11.22 -9.24 7.34
C HIS A 1 9.79 -8.77 7.27
N THR A 2 9.51 -7.90 6.31
CA THR A 2 8.15 -7.54 5.90
C THR A 2 7.70 -8.47 4.77
N VAL A 3 6.39 -8.48 4.50
CA VAL A 3 5.81 -9.23 3.37
C VAL A 3 6.33 -8.68 2.03
N THR A 4 6.54 -7.38 1.93
CA THR A 4 7.07 -6.72 0.73
C THR A 4 8.51 -7.14 0.46
N GLU A 5 9.39 -7.09 1.47
CA GLU A 5 10.77 -7.57 1.37
C GLU A 5 10.85 -9.02 0.87
N TYR A 6 9.93 -9.88 1.28
CA TYR A 6 9.84 -11.27 0.81
C TYR A 6 9.63 -11.33 -0.70
N PHE A 7 8.60 -10.65 -1.22
CA PHE A 7 8.26 -10.68 -2.65
C PHE A 7 9.32 -10.00 -3.51
N ILE A 8 9.93 -8.90 -3.03
CA ILE A 8 11.06 -8.25 -3.71
C ILE A 8 12.24 -9.23 -3.85
N LYS A 9 12.61 -9.92 -2.76
CA LYS A 9 13.71 -10.90 -2.79
C LYS A 9 13.40 -12.12 -3.65
N LYS A 10 12.13 -12.52 -3.74
CA LYS A 10 11.69 -13.68 -4.53
C LYS A 10 11.59 -13.40 -6.02
N ALA A 11 11.27 -12.16 -6.42
CA ALA A 11 11.01 -11.82 -7.81
C ALA A 11 12.17 -12.17 -8.76
N GLY A 12 11.86 -12.77 -9.89
CA GLY A 12 12.78 -13.00 -11.01
C GLY A 12 12.94 -11.78 -11.91
N THR A 13 11.95 -10.89 -11.95
CA THR A 13 12.03 -9.58 -12.61
C THR A 13 11.39 -8.53 -11.73
N ILE A 14 12.06 -7.38 -11.62
CA ILE A 14 11.59 -6.19 -10.92
C ILE A 14 11.61 -5.03 -11.91
N LEU A 15 10.48 -4.35 -12.04
CA LEU A 15 10.36 -3.11 -12.79
C LEU A 15 9.93 -2.01 -11.83
N LEU A 16 10.71 -0.94 -11.83
CA LEU A 16 10.42 0.27 -11.08
C LEU A 16 9.94 1.35 -12.03
N MET A 17 8.96 2.14 -11.61
CA MET A 17 8.48 3.29 -12.37
C MET A 17 8.14 4.47 -11.47
N ASP A 18 7.97 5.66 -12.06
CA ASP A 18 7.38 6.79 -11.36
C ASP A 18 5.91 6.50 -11.04
N CYS A 19 5.39 7.05 -9.94
CA CYS A 19 4.01 6.82 -9.51
C CYS A 19 3.02 7.46 -10.49
N PRO A 20 2.22 6.68 -11.24
CA PRO A 20 1.29 7.25 -12.21
C PRO A 20 0.27 8.18 -11.55
N CYS A 21 -0.18 7.84 -10.35
CA CYS A 21 -1.14 8.63 -9.59
C CYS A 21 -0.59 9.99 -9.14
N ARG A 22 0.67 10.04 -8.67
CA ARG A 22 1.29 11.30 -8.25
C ARG A 22 1.64 12.18 -9.44
N THR A 23 2.10 11.58 -10.54
CA THR A 23 2.35 12.30 -11.80
C THR A 23 1.05 12.91 -12.33
N ALA A 24 -0.03 12.14 -12.41
CA ALA A 24 -1.32 12.62 -12.91
C ALA A 24 -1.93 13.74 -12.06
N ASN A 25 -1.69 13.73 -10.74
CA ASN A 25 -2.21 14.74 -9.83
C ASN A 25 -1.20 15.85 -9.48
N VAL A 26 -0.03 15.89 -10.15
CA VAL A 26 1.04 16.88 -9.89
C VAL A 26 1.34 17.00 -8.39
N CYS A 27 1.63 15.85 -7.77
CA CYS A 27 1.74 15.75 -6.32
C CYS A 27 2.91 16.59 -5.76
N GLU A 28 2.60 17.55 -4.88
CA GLU A 28 3.59 18.36 -4.16
C GLU A 28 4.04 17.73 -2.81
N ASN A 29 3.33 16.70 -2.34
CA ASN A 29 3.55 16.14 -0.99
C ASN A 29 4.55 14.98 -0.95
N HIS A 30 4.83 14.34 -2.07
CA HIS A 30 5.65 13.13 -2.15
C HIS A 30 6.35 13.06 -3.50
N ASP A 31 7.60 12.60 -3.51
CA ASP A 31 8.38 12.40 -4.72
C ASP A 31 7.72 11.37 -5.64
N VAL A 32 7.52 11.75 -6.91
CA VAL A 32 6.96 10.88 -7.96
C VAL A 32 7.78 9.60 -8.13
N LYS A 33 9.10 9.66 -7.94
CA LYS A 33 10.04 8.55 -8.15
C LYS A 33 9.84 7.37 -7.20
N LEU A 34 9.22 7.57 -6.03
CA LEU A 34 8.90 6.50 -5.08
C LEU A 34 7.68 5.67 -5.53
N GLY A 35 7.57 5.37 -6.82
CA GLY A 35 6.38 4.84 -7.48
C GLY A 35 6.21 3.34 -7.31
N CYS A 36 5.28 2.76 -8.06
CA CYS A 36 4.98 1.34 -7.94
C CYS A 36 6.16 0.47 -8.38
N THR A 37 6.26 -0.68 -7.73
CA THR A 37 7.14 -1.78 -8.11
C THR A 37 6.27 -2.84 -8.77
N TRP A 38 6.72 -3.36 -9.91
CA TRP A 38 6.09 -4.47 -10.62
C TRP A 38 6.98 -5.69 -10.60
N LEU A 39 6.41 -6.84 -10.25
CA LEU A 39 7.15 -8.08 -10.00
C LEU A 39 6.67 -9.20 -10.93
N GLY A 40 7.61 -10.04 -11.35
CA GLY A 40 7.36 -11.26 -12.13
C GLY A 40 7.53 -11.08 -13.63
N LYS A 41 7.38 -12.19 -14.39
CA LYS A 41 7.60 -12.20 -15.85
C LYS A 41 6.75 -11.16 -16.58
N GLY A 42 5.54 -10.88 -16.12
CA GLY A 42 4.69 -9.83 -16.69
C GLY A 42 5.34 -8.46 -16.67
N ALA A 43 6.13 -8.14 -15.64
CA ALA A 43 6.87 -6.87 -15.56
C ALA A 43 7.89 -6.71 -16.69
N SER A 44 8.55 -7.80 -17.11
CA SER A 44 9.48 -7.79 -18.25
C SER A 44 8.83 -7.49 -19.61
N LYS A 45 7.49 -7.55 -19.68
CA LYS A 45 6.71 -7.38 -20.90
C LYS A 45 6.08 -6.00 -21.03
N ILE A 46 6.23 -5.15 -20.01
CA ILE A 46 5.74 -3.78 -20.04
C ILE A 46 6.57 -2.97 -21.04
N ASP A 47 5.88 -2.24 -21.91
CA ASP A 47 6.50 -1.25 -22.79
C ASP A 47 6.97 -0.04 -21.98
N LEU A 48 8.27 -0.04 -21.64
CA LEU A 48 8.91 0.98 -20.79
C LEU A 48 8.76 2.39 -21.36
N SER A 49 8.69 2.54 -22.69
CA SER A 49 8.61 3.86 -23.35
C SER A 49 7.33 4.64 -23.01
N ARG A 50 6.30 3.94 -22.53
CA ARG A 50 5.00 4.54 -22.15
C ARG A 50 4.97 5.10 -20.75
N TRP A 51 5.98 4.78 -19.94
CA TRP A 51 5.89 4.91 -18.50
C TRP A 51 7.10 5.69 -17.95
N PRO A 52 6.87 6.90 -17.42
CA PRO A 52 7.95 7.71 -16.86
C PRO A 52 8.73 6.98 -15.77
N GLY A 53 10.05 7.11 -15.82
CA GLY A 53 10.97 6.47 -14.88
C GLY A 53 11.00 4.94 -14.96
N ALA A 54 10.33 4.30 -15.92
CA ALA A 54 10.25 2.86 -16.02
C ALA A 54 11.59 2.23 -16.42
N HIS A 55 12.12 1.34 -15.58
CA HIS A 55 13.34 0.57 -15.85
C HIS A 55 13.32 -0.75 -15.07
N ILE A 56 14.10 -1.72 -15.56
CA ILE A 56 14.36 -2.96 -14.82
C ILE A 56 15.39 -2.65 -13.73
N ALA A 57 15.06 -3.02 -12.50
CA ALA A 57 15.85 -2.69 -11.31
C ALA A 57 16.45 -3.93 -10.66
N SER A 58 17.47 -3.72 -9.81
CA SER A 58 17.96 -4.77 -8.94
C SER A 58 17.09 -4.94 -7.69
N LYS A 59 17.29 -6.04 -6.97
CA LYS A 59 16.61 -6.28 -5.68
C LYS A 59 17.03 -5.24 -4.65
N GLU A 60 18.32 -4.87 -4.63
CA GLU A 60 18.87 -3.89 -3.70
C GLU A 60 18.26 -2.51 -3.93
N GLU A 61 18.07 -2.12 -5.19
CA GLU A 61 17.45 -0.85 -5.55
C GLU A 61 15.99 -0.78 -5.09
N ASP A 62 15.22 -1.83 -5.30
CA ASP A 62 13.81 -1.89 -4.89
C ASP A 62 13.65 -1.97 -3.37
N LEU A 63 14.53 -2.71 -2.67
CA LEU A 63 14.58 -2.70 -1.21
C LEU A 63 14.88 -1.30 -0.65
N GLU A 64 15.78 -0.55 -1.28
CA GLU A 64 16.07 0.83 -0.90
C GLU A 64 14.89 1.76 -1.19
N ARG A 65 14.21 1.58 -2.33
CA ARG A 65 12.96 2.30 -2.64
C ARG A 65 11.87 2.02 -1.60
N GLU A 66 11.65 0.77 -1.21
CA GLU A 66 10.67 0.38 -0.19
C GLU A 66 10.99 1.07 1.15
N ARG A 67 12.27 1.09 1.55
CA ARG A 67 12.73 1.81 2.76
C ARG A 67 12.41 3.30 2.67
N LEU A 68 12.81 3.96 1.59
CA LEU A 68 12.56 5.39 1.37
C LEU A 68 11.07 5.71 1.31
N ALA A 69 10.27 4.88 0.65
CA ALA A 69 8.83 5.02 0.59
C ALA A 69 8.20 4.98 1.99
N TYR A 70 8.60 4.00 2.80
CA TYR A 70 8.14 3.88 4.18
C TYR A 70 8.55 5.11 5.01
N GLU A 71 9.79 5.57 4.94
CA GLU A 71 10.27 6.76 5.66
C GLU A 71 9.51 8.04 5.27
N ASN A 72 9.10 8.13 4.00
CA ASN A 72 8.33 9.26 3.47
C ASN A 72 6.81 9.16 3.71
N GLY A 73 6.35 8.32 4.63
CA GLY A 73 4.93 8.26 5.00
C GLY A 73 4.05 7.46 4.03
N LEU A 74 4.64 6.80 3.03
CA LEU A 74 3.91 5.96 2.09
C LEU A 74 3.59 4.60 2.73
N VAL A 75 2.49 3.99 2.28
CA VAL A 75 2.05 2.67 2.74
C VAL A 75 2.16 1.71 1.56
N PRO A 76 3.02 0.69 1.65
CA PRO A 76 3.10 -0.37 0.66
C PRO A 76 1.81 -1.20 0.63
N HIS A 77 1.30 -1.44 -0.57
CA HIS A 77 0.14 -2.28 -0.83
C HIS A 77 0.47 -3.33 -1.88
N LEU A 78 0.29 -4.60 -1.52
CA LEU A 78 0.44 -5.72 -2.45
C LEU A 78 -0.79 -5.85 -3.34
N GLY A 79 -0.59 -5.89 -4.66
CA GLY A 79 -1.65 -5.97 -5.65
C GLY A 79 -1.47 -7.17 -6.58
N LYS A 80 -2.46 -8.07 -6.64
CA LYS A 80 -2.65 -9.03 -7.74
C LYS A 80 -3.98 -8.70 -8.41
N LEU A 81 -3.95 -7.76 -9.33
CA LEU A 81 -5.14 -7.20 -9.96
C LEU A 81 -5.10 -7.48 -11.47
N ARG A 82 -6.14 -8.14 -11.98
CA ARG A 82 -6.32 -8.32 -13.44
C ARG A 82 -6.35 -6.98 -14.17
N SER A 83 -6.90 -5.93 -13.54
CA SER A 83 -6.92 -4.58 -14.10
C SER A 83 -5.52 -4.03 -14.36
N ASP A 84 -4.56 -4.34 -13.51
CA ASP A 84 -3.18 -3.91 -13.72
C ASP A 84 -2.63 -4.59 -14.98
N ALA A 85 -2.80 -5.91 -15.11
CA ALA A 85 -2.38 -6.63 -16.31
C ALA A 85 -3.01 -6.08 -17.61
N VAL A 86 -4.26 -5.60 -17.54
CA VAL A 86 -4.93 -4.90 -18.66
C VAL A 86 -4.29 -3.53 -18.93
N ILE A 87 -4.12 -2.68 -17.91
CA ILE A 87 -3.53 -1.33 -18.04
C ILE A 87 -2.13 -1.41 -18.67
N TYR A 88 -1.33 -2.36 -18.21
CA TYR A 88 0.05 -2.54 -18.66
C TYR A 88 0.19 -3.41 -19.91
N ARG A 89 -0.93 -3.91 -20.45
CA ARG A 89 -1.01 -4.76 -21.67
C ARG A 89 -0.20 -6.05 -21.57
N VAL A 90 -0.27 -6.69 -20.40
CA VAL A 90 0.43 -7.93 -20.07
C VAL A 90 -0.56 -9.00 -19.57
N LEU A 91 -1.78 -9.01 -20.10
CA LEU A 91 -2.86 -9.91 -19.67
C LEU A 91 -2.49 -11.39 -19.83
N ASP A 92 -1.72 -11.75 -20.85
CA ASP A 92 -1.21 -13.11 -21.05
C ASP A 92 -0.25 -13.58 -19.94
N PHE A 93 0.20 -12.66 -19.09
CA PHE A 93 1.09 -12.88 -17.96
C PHE A 93 0.42 -12.52 -16.62
N GLU A 94 -0.92 -12.46 -16.54
CA GLU A 94 -1.62 -12.01 -15.34
C GLU A 94 -1.33 -12.84 -14.07
N ASP A 95 -1.05 -14.13 -14.23
CA ASP A 95 -0.67 -15.03 -13.14
C ASP A 95 0.85 -15.00 -12.85
N GLN A 96 1.60 -14.15 -13.55
CA GLN A 96 3.03 -13.90 -13.35
C GLN A 96 3.31 -12.41 -13.17
N PHE A 97 2.33 -11.69 -12.64
CA PHE A 97 2.35 -10.25 -12.54
C PHE A 97 1.67 -9.77 -11.26
N MET A 98 2.41 -9.03 -10.44
CA MET A 98 1.88 -8.35 -9.27
C MET A 98 2.56 -7.01 -9.05
N SER A 99 1.98 -6.19 -8.19
CA SER A 99 2.50 -4.88 -7.80
C SER A 99 2.76 -4.77 -6.30
N ILE A 100 3.72 -3.91 -5.96
CA ILE A 100 3.80 -3.21 -4.69
C ILE A 100 3.55 -1.73 -4.99
N CYS A 101 2.41 -1.22 -4.54
CA CYS A 101 2.05 0.20 -4.66
C CYS A 101 2.44 0.95 -3.39
N HIS A 102 3.26 2.00 -3.51
CA HIS A 102 3.60 2.88 -2.40
C HIS A 102 2.55 4.00 -2.27
N CYS A 103 1.37 3.64 -1.78
CA CYS A 103 0.23 4.54 -1.73
C CYS A 103 0.52 5.75 -0.82
N CYS A 104 0.05 6.93 -1.23
CA CYS A 104 -0.06 8.13 -0.39
C CYS A 104 -1.54 8.39 -0.02
N SER A 105 -1.78 9.26 0.96
CA SER A 105 -3.14 9.70 1.30
C SER A 105 -3.70 10.78 0.37
N CYS A 106 -2.86 11.40 -0.48
CA CYS A 106 -3.22 12.58 -1.28
C CYS A 106 -3.61 12.29 -2.74
N CYS A 107 -2.93 11.38 -3.44
CA CYS A 107 -3.03 11.28 -4.91
C CYS A 107 -3.39 9.89 -5.46
N CYS A 108 -3.32 8.84 -4.65
CA CYS A 108 -3.48 7.46 -5.14
C CYS A 108 -4.91 7.20 -5.68
N VAL A 109 -5.11 6.09 -6.43
CA VAL A 109 -6.38 5.45 -6.84
C VAL A 109 -7.48 5.48 -5.75
N VAL A 110 -7.02 5.64 -4.51
CA VAL A 110 -7.69 6.00 -3.27
C VAL A 110 -8.66 7.19 -3.31
N SER A 111 -8.63 8.15 -4.25
CA SER A 111 -9.75 9.10 -4.37
C SER A 111 -11.08 8.34 -4.49
N LEU A 112 -11.08 7.21 -5.20
CA LEU A 112 -12.23 6.30 -5.27
C LEU A 112 -12.46 5.54 -3.95
N MET A 113 -11.43 5.20 -3.18
CA MET A 113 -11.59 4.58 -1.86
C MET A 113 -12.17 5.56 -0.83
N LYS A 114 -11.81 6.85 -0.89
CA LYS A 114 -12.27 7.88 0.04
C LYS A 114 -13.63 8.44 -0.37
N TYR A 115 -13.79 8.82 -1.62
CA TYR A 115 -14.98 9.53 -2.13
C TYR A 115 -15.92 8.65 -2.97
N GLY A 116 -15.47 7.46 -3.38
CA GLY A 116 -16.32 6.52 -4.10
C GLY A 116 -17.29 5.77 -3.19
N PRO A 117 -18.18 4.96 -3.79
CA PRO A 117 -19.16 4.18 -3.05
C PRO A 117 -18.52 3.21 -2.07
N ALA A 118 -19.20 2.94 -0.95
CA ALA A 118 -18.65 2.12 0.14
C ALA A 118 -18.21 0.71 -0.28
N PHE A 119 -18.78 0.14 -1.35
CA PHE A 119 -18.40 -1.18 -1.84
C PHE A 119 -16.97 -1.23 -2.38
N ILE A 120 -16.41 -0.11 -2.87
CA ILE A 120 -15.03 -0.07 -3.39
C ILE A 120 -14.03 -0.42 -2.30
N ARG A 121 -14.29 -0.01 -1.04
CA ARG A 121 -13.44 -0.34 0.11
C ARG A 121 -13.35 -1.85 0.36
N LYS A 122 -14.39 -2.61 -0.02
CA LYS A 122 -14.44 -4.07 0.13
C LYS A 122 -13.55 -4.83 -0.87
N MET A 123 -13.02 -4.14 -1.90
CA MET A 123 -12.07 -4.75 -2.84
C MET A 123 -10.68 -4.91 -2.23
N VAL A 124 -10.34 -4.10 -1.22
CA VAL A 124 -9.08 -4.21 -0.50
C VAL A 124 -9.32 -5.09 0.73
N LYS A 125 -8.48 -6.11 0.90
CA LYS A 125 -8.54 -6.97 2.08
C LYS A 125 -7.59 -6.46 3.15
N ARG A 126 -8.12 -6.31 4.37
CA ARG A 126 -7.32 -6.02 5.56
C ARG A 126 -6.39 -7.20 5.83
N MET A 127 -5.17 -6.90 6.25
CA MET A 127 -4.26 -7.92 6.76
C MET A 127 -4.77 -8.40 8.13
N GLU A 128 -4.96 -9.71 8.26
CA GLU A 128 -5.39 -10.31 9.50
C GLU A 128 -4.27 -10.23 10.56
N GLY A 129 -4.65 -10.17 11.84
CA GLY A 129 -3.70 -10.07 12.95
C GLY A 129 -3.13 -8.66 13.19
N VAL A 130 -3.44 -7.68 12.33
CA VAL A 130 -3.11 -6.27 12.59
C VAL A 130 -4.16 -5.68 13.52
N GLU A 131 -3.77 -5.13 14.67
CA GLU A 131 -4.64 -4.39 15.57
C GLU A 131 -4.27 -2.90 15.62
N VAL A 132 -5.28 -2.04 15.67
CA VAL A 132 -5.11 -0.60 15.88
C VAL A 132 -5.88 -0.21 17.14
N ARG A 133 -5.18 0.42 18.09
CA ARG A 133 -5.76 0.86 19.37
C ARG A 133 -5.61 2.37 19.52
N VAL A 134 -6.54 2.98 20.25
CA VAL A 134 -6.45 4.38 20.67
C VAL A 134 -6.45 4.43 22.19
N ASN A 135 -5.43 5.02 22.79
CA ASN A 135 -5.40 5.37 24.21
C ASN A 135 -6.25 6.64 24.43
N SER A 136 -7.42 6.48 25.05
CA SER A 136 -8.36 7.57 25.32
C SER A 136 -7.84 8.61 26.29
N ASP A 137 -6.93 8.24 27.18
CA ASP A 137 -6.40 9.12 28.22
C ASP A 137 -5.41 10.12 27.62
N ILE A 138 -4.65 9.68 26.62
CA ILE A 138 -3.69 10.50 25.88
C ILE A 138 -4.36 11.25 24.72
N CYS A 139 -5.40 10.68 24.11
CA CYS A 139 -6.05 11.29 22.95
C CYS A 139 -6.69 12.63 23.30
N VAL A 140 -6.25 13.73 22.71
CA VAL A 140 -6.85 15.06 22.94
C VAL A 140 -7.94 15.44 21.93
N GLY A 141 -8.31 14.53 21.01
CA GLY A 141 -9.36 14.79 20.03
C GLY A 141 -9.01 15.76 18.89
N CYS A 142 -7.73 16.06 18.66
CA CYS A 142 -7.28 17.06 17.68
C CYS A 142 -7.67 16.75 16.21
N GLY A 143 -7.98 15.50 15.87
CA GLY A 143 -8.49 15.14 14.55
C GLY A 143 -7.45 14.96 13.44
N GLU A 144 -6.14 15.16 13.69
CA GLU A 144 -5.10 15.01 12.65
C GLU A 144 -5.13 13.63 11.95
N CYS A 145 -5.40 12.57 12.72
CA CYS A 145 -5.57 11.21 12.20
C CYS A 145 -6.69 11.06 11.16
N PHE A 146 -7.74 11.89 11.20
CA PHE A 146 -8.83 11.86 10.22
C PHE A 146 -8.40 12.41 8.85
N LYS A 147 -7.45 13.36 8.81
CA LYS A 147 -6.97 13.95 7.55
C LYS A 147 -6.29 12.91 6.65
N VAL A 148 -5.62 11.92 7.26
CA VAL A 148 -4.89 10.86 6.54
C VAL A 148 -5.66 9.54 6.41
N CYS A 149 -6.81 9.40 7.06
CA CYS A 149 -7.63 8.19 6.94
C CYS A 149 -8.44 8.22 5.64
N ILE A 150 -8.09 7.32 4.73
CA ILE A 150 -8.73 7.21 3.40
C ILE A 150 -9.81 6.11 3.34
N TYR A 151 -9.93 5.34 4.41
CA TYR A 151 -10.82 4.18 4.50
C TYR A 151 -12.07 4.44 5.33
N ASP A 152 -12.22 5.63 5.93
CA ASP A 152 -13.26 5.91 6.92
C ASP A 152 -13.20 4.96 8.14
N GLY A 153 -11.96 4.66 8.55
CA GLY A 153 -11.61 3.75 9.63
C GLY A 153 -11.60 4.37 11.03
N LEU A 154 -12.04 5.63 11.17
CA LEU A 154 -12.02 6.39 12.43
C LEU A 154 -13.39 7.01 12.69
N LYS A 155 -13.79 7.10 13.96
CA LYS A 155 -15.03 7.76 14.42
C LYS A 155 -14.70 8.66 15.61
N MET A 156 -15.41 9.76 15.77
CA MET A 156 -15.26 10.65 16.92
C MET A 156 -16.36 10.36 17.93
N LYS A 157 -16.01 10.17 19.21
CA LYS A 157 -16.98 10.01 20.31
C LYS A 157 -16.49 10.76 21.54
N LYS A 158 -17.31 11.67 22.07
CA LYS A 158 -16.98 12.50 23.26
C LYS A 158 -15.60 13.18 23.13
N ASN A 159 -15.31 13.77 21.97
CA ASN A 159 -14.04 14.42 21.64
C ASN A 159 -12.81 13.49 21.73
N LYS A 160 -13.00 12.17 21.56
CA LYS A 160 -11.93 11.19 21.48
C LYS A 160 -12.05 10.41 20.18
N THR A 161 -10.93 10.14 19.54
CA THR A 161 -10.86 9.26 18.38
C THR A 161 -11.15 7.82 18.81
N MET A 162 -11.95 7.11 18.03
CA MET A 162 -12.19 5.67 18.13
C MET A 162 -11.94 5.02 16.77
N ILE A 163 -11.55 3.74 16.78
CA ILE A 163 -11.40 2.97 15.54
C ILE A 163 -12.75 2.44 15.08
N ASN A 164 -13.07 2.66 13.81
CA ASN A 164 -14.17 1.99 13.13
C ASN A 164 -13.68 0.65 12.59
N GLN A 165 -13.88 -0.43 13.35
CA GLN A 165 -13.34 -1.76 13.02
C GLN A 165 -13.84 -2.32 11.68
N GLU A 166 -15.04 -1.93 11.23
CA GLU A 166 -15.61 -2.35 9.95
C GLU A 166 -14.81 -1.84 8.74
N ASN A 167 -14.21 -0.66 8.87
CA ASN A 167 -13.57 0.07 7.79
C ASN A 167 -12.05 0.20 7.97
N CYS A 168 -11.54 0.03 9.19
CA CYS A 168 -10.12 0.19 9.48
C CYS A 168 -9.31 -0.91 8.81
N MET A 169 -8.40 -0.51 7.91
CA MET A 169 -7.53 -1.44 7.18
C MET A 169 -6.20 -1.73 7.87
N GLY A 170 -5.94 -1.11 9.04
CA GLY A 170 -4.66 -1.30 9.75
C GLY A 170 -3.45 -0.70 9.00
N CYS A 171 -3.62 0.36 8.21
CA CYS A 171 -2.53 0.93 7.41
C CYS A 171 -1.49 1.77 8.19
N GLY A 172 -1.68 1.98 9.50
CA GLY A 172 -0.71 2.70 10.35
C GLY A 172 -0.60 4.22 10.13
N ARG A 173 -1.21 4.82 9.09
CA ARG A 173 -1.10 6.28 8.84
C ARG A 173 -1.49 7.13 10.03
N CYS A 174 -2.54 6.72 10.74
CA CYS A 174 -3.08 7.47 11.88
C CYS A 174 -2.14 7.47 13.10
N GLU A 175 -1.39 6.39 13.33
CA GLU A 175 -0.33 6.34 14.34
C GLU A 175 0.77 7.35 14.01
N ARG A 176 1.27 7.31 12.76
CA ARG A 176 2.37 8.17 12.31
C ARG A 176 2.09 9.67 12.47
N VAL A 177 0.87 10.10 12.21
CA VAL A 177 0.52 11.54 12.27
C VAL A 177 -0.02 11.98 13.63
N CYS A 178 -0.18 11.09 14.60
CA CYS A 178 -0.75 11.47 15.90
C CYS A 178 0.31 12.25 16.71
N PRO A 179 0.16 13.57 16.93
CA PRO A 179 1.18 14.34 17.65
C PRO A 179 1.32 13.92 19.12
N ASN A 180 0.26 13.33 19.69
CA ASN A 180 0.23 12.86 21.07
C ASN A 180 0.57 11.37 21.21
N LYS A 181 0.88 10.66 20.11
CA LYS A 181 1.14 9.22 20.11
C LYS A 181 0.04 8.39 20.80
N ALA A 182 -1.21 8.84 20.67
CA ALA A 182 -2.37 8.21 21.29
C ALA A 182 -2.88 6.99 20.50
N ILE A 183 -2.34 6.72 19.32
CA ILE A 183 -2.76 5.62 18.44
C ILE A 183 -1.58 4.68 18.29
N THR A 184 -1.80 3.38 18.43
CA THR A 184 -0.78 2.35 18.24
C THR A 184 -1.24 1.29 17.27
N ILE A 185 -0.31 0.72 16.51
CA ILE A 185 -0.52 -0.47 15.68
C ILE A 185 0.31 -1.65 16.20
N SER A 186 -0.27 -2.84 16.25
CA SER A 186 0.44 -4.08 16.57
C SER A 186 0.08 -5.18 15.58
N ILE A 187 0.98 -6.16 15.46
CA ILE A 187 0.71 -7.44 14.79
C ILE A 187 0.81 -8.48 15.88
N ASP A 188 -0.30 -9.12 16.20
CA ASP A 188 -0.39 -10.01 17.38
C ASP A 188 0.12 -11.43 17.08
N ASP A 189 0.24 -11.79 15.80
CA ASP A 189 0.65 -13.11 15.34
C ASP A 189 1.43 -13.03 14.02
N TYR A 190 2.75 -13.19 14.12
CA TYR A 190 3.63 -13.18 12.95
C TYR A 190 3.44 -14.42 12.06
N GLY A 191 2.85 -15.52 12.54
CA GLY A 191 2.54 -16.70 11.71
C GLY A 191 1.57 -16.39 10.57
N ARG A 192 0.74 -15.34 10.72
CA ARG A 192 -0.18 -14.87 9.67
C ARG A 192 0.52 -14.17 8.51
N ILE A 193 1.78 -13.78 8.67
CA ILE A 193 2.61 -13.28 7.55
C ILE A 193 2.85 -14.40 6.55
N ASP A 194 3.17 -15.60 7.03
CA ASP A 194 3.41 -16.76 6.18
C ASP A 194 2.14 -17.19 5.43
N GLU A 195 0.99 -17.16 6.10
CA GLU A 195 -0.32 -17.41 5.46
C GLU A 195 -0.63 -16.39 4.36
N LEU A 196 -0.33 -15.11 4.61
CA LEU A 196 -0.49 -14.04 3.62
C LEU A 196 0.42 -14.27 2.41
N ILE A 197 1.68 -14.65 2.64
CA ILE A 197 2.64 -14.99 1.59
C ILE A 197 2.08 -16.17 0.78
N ALA A 198 1.75 -17.29 1.43
CA ALA A 198 1.21 -18.48 0.78
C ALA A 198 -0.05 -18.20 -0.04
N ARG A 199 -0.93 -17.32 0.45
CA ARG A 199 -2.13 -16.89 -0.28
C ARG A 199 -1.78 -16.16 -1.58
N PHE A 200 -0.79 -15.30 -1.58
CA PHE A 200 -0.32 -14.65 -2.81
C PHE A 200 0.34 -15.65 -3.74
N GLU A 201 1.21 -16.52 -3.23
CA GLU A 201 1.90 -17.54 -4.03
C GLU A 201 0.96 -18.54 -4.71
N SER A 202 -0.18 -18.85 -4.08
CA SER A 202 -1.23 -19.68 -4.71
C SER A 202 -1.89 -19.02 -5.93
N ARG A 203 -1.67 -17.73 -6.17
CA ARG A 203 -2.35 -16.91 -7.19
C ARG A 203 -1.42 -16.25 -8.19
N VAL A 204 -0.14 -16.15 -7.89
CA VAL A 204 0.86 -15.50 -8.74
C VAL A 204 2.22 -16.16 -8.57
N ASP A 205 2.88 -16.41 -9.69
CA ASP A 205 4.28 -16.84 -9.75
C ASP A 205 5.15 -15.70 -10.29
N ILE A 206 5.93 -15.08 -9.40
CA ILE A 206 6.81 -13.96 -9.74
C ILE A 206 8.27 -14.36 -9.96
N THR A 207 8.56 -15.66 -9.99
CA THR A 207 9.94 -16.16 -10.14
C THR A 207 10.45 -16.07 -11.57
#